data_AF-A0A7X9GE66-F1
#
_entry.id   AF-A0A7X9GE66-F1
#
_cell.length_a   1.000
_cell.length_b   1.000
_cell.length_c   1.000
_cell.angle_alpha   90.00
_cell.angle_beta   90.00
_cell.angle_gamma   90.00
#
_symmetry.space_group_name_H-M   'P 1'
#
loop_
_entity.id
_entity.type
_entity.pdbx_description
1 polymer ?
#
loop_
_entity_poly.entity_id
_entity_poly.type
_entity_poly.pdbx_seq_one_letter_code
_entity_poly.pdbx_strand_id
1 'polypeptide(L)'
;MLGRLLKYEVKATSRVLLPLFIALLLFAAITRVITALGPSAESIPAVISMIIYGLIMVAMFITTFITILYRFFKNLLADEGYLMHTLPVPAWQHILSKLLVSILWIVASGVIAMVSIMILGFEMSDFTRIFAFFTTGYQHVFAEIGLSLYVLSLEVILGFFLSIACGILIIYASMAIGHQFN
;
A
#
# COMPACT_ATOMS: atom_id res chain seq x y z
N MET A 1 18.00 18.02 -3.19
CA MET A 1 17.41 18.12 -1.84
C MET A 1 16.22 17.17 -1.65
N LEU A 2 15.39 16.92 -2.68
CA LEU A 2 14.27 15.98 -2.66
C LEU A 2 14.59 14.59 -2.04
N GLY A 3 15.74 13.99 -2.37
CA GLY A 3 16.11 12.69 -1.78
C GLY A 3 16.26 12.70 -0.25
N ARG A 4 16.64 13.83 0.34
CA ARG A 4 16.67 13.98 1.81
C ARG A 4 15.26 14.07 2.37
N LEU A 5 14.37 14.85 1.74
CA LEU A 5 12.96 14.93 2.12
C LEU A 5 12.33 13.53 2.11
N LEU A 6 12.46 12.79 1.01
CA LEU A 6 11.97 11.42 0.89
C LEU A 6 12.53 10.50 1.99
N LYS A 7 13.84 10.53 2.24
CA LYS A 7 14.47 9.69 3.27
C LYS A 7 13.89 9.94 4.66
N TYR A 8 13.72 11.20 5.05
CA TYR A 8 13.20 11.52 6.38
C TYR A 8 11.71 11.23 6.50
N GLU A 9 10.93 11.47 5.43
CA GLU A 9 9.52 11.12 5.36
C GLU A 9 9.29 9.61 5.50
N VAL A 10 10.02 8.80 4.71
CA VAL A 10 9.97 7.34 4.80
C VAL A 10 10.38 6.87 6.19
N LYS A 11 11.47 7.41 6.75
CA LYS A 11 11.92 7.03 8.10
C LYS A 11 10.89 7.35 9.18
N ALA A 12 10.14 8.43 9.03
CA ALA A 12 9.14 8.84 10.01
C ALA A 12 7.86 8.01 9.88
N THR A 13 7.45 7.67 8.66
CA THR A 13 6.23 6.89 8.36
C THR A 13 6.44 5.39 8.57
N SER A 14 7.64 4.87 8.32
CA SER A 14 7.96 3.46 8.48
C SER A 14 7.83 2.97 9.93
N ARG A 15 8.05 3.85 10.91
CA ARG A 15 7.87 3.53 12.34
C ARG A 15 6.44 3.14 12.70
N VAL A 16 5.46 3.60 11.93
CA VAL A 16 4.04 3.31 12.14
C VAL A 16 3.60 2.13 11.28
N LEU A 17 3.98 2.13 10.00
CA LEU A 17 3.48 1.16 9.03
C LEU A 17 4.23 -0.18 9.06
N LEU A 18 5.54 -0.20 9.30
CA LEU A 18 6.29 -1.47 9.34
C LEU A 18 5.84 -2.40 10.47
N PRO A 19 5.59 -1.94 11.71
CA PRO A 19 5.06 -2.83 12.75
C PRO A 19 3.72 -3.46 12.36
N LEU A 20 2.84 -2.72 11.67
CA LEU A 20 1.57 -3.23 11.17
C LEU A 20 1.77 -4.29 10.07
N PHE A 21 2.70 -4.07 9.15
CA PHE A 21 3.02 -5.04 8.10
C PHE A 21 3.56 -6.34 8.69
N ILE A 22 4.48 -6.24 9.65
CA ILE A 22 5.03 -7.39 10.37
C ILE A 22 3.92 -8.11 11.13
N ALA A 23 3.08 -7.39 11.87
CA ALA A 23 1.96 -7.97 12.59
C ALA A 23 0.99 -8.73 11.66
N LEU A 24 0.65 -8.16 10.50
CA LEU A 24 -0.23 -8.80 9.54
C LEU A 24 0.35 -10.12 9.02
N LEU A 25 1.63 -10.12 8.62
CA LEU A 25 2.30 -11.32 8.12
C LEU A 25 2.47 -12.39 9.20
N LEU A 26 2.79 -11.98 10.43
CA LEU A 26 2.88 -12.90 11.57
C LEU A 26 1.53 -13.54 11.86
N PHE A 27 0.45 -12.76 11.92
CA PHE A 27 -0.89 -13.32 12.17
C PHE A 27 -1.37 -14.19 11.01
N ALA A 28 -1.03 -13.87 9.76
CA ALA A 28 -1.29 -14.77 8.63
C ALA A 28 -0.61 -16.13 8.83
N ALA A 29 0.67 -16.14 9.21
CA ALA A 29 1.39 -17.38 9.48
C ALA A 29 0.82 -18.16 10.68
N ILE A 30 0.49 -17.46 11.77
CA ILE A 30 -0.13 -18.07 12.97
C ILE A 30 -1.47 -18.70 12.61
N THR A 31 -2.34 -17.98 11.91
CA THR A 31 -3.65 -18.50 11.47
C THR A 31 -3.49 -19.70 10.54
N ARG A 32 -2.50 -19.70 9.64
CA ARG A 32 -2.18 -20.87 8.80
C ARG A 32 -1.75 -22.08 9.63
N VAL A 33 -0.90 -21.90 10.63
CA VAL A 33 -0.45 -23.00 11.51
C VAL A 33 -1.60 -23.55 12.36
N ILE A 34 -2.43 -22.67 12.94
CA ILE A 34 -3.59 -23.08 13.75
C ILE A 34 -4.59 -23.87 12.89
N THR A 35 -4.86 -23.42 11.67
CA THR A 35 -5.79 -24.11 10.76
C THR A 35 -5.23 -25.44 10.24
N ALA A 36 -3.90 -25.56 10.08
CA ALA A 36 -3.26 -26.79 9.63
C ALA A 36 -3.13 -27.87 10.72
N LEU A 37 -2.91 -27.47 11.99
CA LEU A 37 -2.74 -28.38 13.12
C LEU A 37 -4.04 -28.68 13.88
N GLY A 38 -5.06 -27.83 13.71
CA GLY A 38 -6.34 -27.96 14.38
C GLY A 38 -7.14 -29.15 13.88
N PRO A 39 -7.97 -29.79 14.76
CA PRO A 39 -8.80 -30.93 14.38
C PRO A 39 -9.88 -30.57 13.35
N SER A 40 -10.22 -29.29 13.22
CA SER A 40 -11.12 -28.75 12.21
C SER A 40 -10.87 -27.26 11.96
N ALA A 41 -11.17 -26.80 10.74
CA ALA A 41 -11.09 -25.38 10.37
C ALA A 41 -12.06 -24.48 11.17
N GLU A 42 -13.09 -25.08 11.80
CA GLU A 42 -14.07 -24.38 12.63
C GLU A 42 -13.75 -24.42 14.13
N SER A 43 -12.55 -24.85 14.50
CA SER A 43 -12.12 -24.78 15.90
C SER A 43 -12.11 -23.33 16.39
N ILE A 44 -12.56 -23.12 17.64
CA ILE A 44 -12.63 -21.79 18.26
C ILE A 44 -11.32 -20.99 18.10
N PRO A 45 -10.11 -21.57 18.29
CA PRO A 45 -8.86 -20.85 18.06
C PRO A 45 -8.63 -20.40 16.61
N ALA A 46 -9.05 -21.20 15.62
CA ALA A 46 -8.92 -20.85 14.21
C ALA A 46 -9.80 -19.63 13.88
N VAL A 47 -11.06 -19.64 14.33
CA VAL A 47 -12.01 -18.54 14.13
C VAL A 47 -11.50 -17.25 14.78
N ILE A 48 -11.04 -17.31 16.03
CA ILE A 48 -10.49 -16.14 16.73
C ILE A 48 -9.27 -15.57 15.98
N SER A 49 -8.34 -16.43 15.55
CA SER A 49 -7.15 -16.00 14.83
C SER A 49 -7.50 -15.31 13.50
N MET A 50 -8.51 -15.83 12.78
CA MET A 50 -8.98 -15.27 11.52
C MET A 50 -9.62 -13.89 11.70
N ILE A 51 -10.39 -13.70 12.78
CA ILE A 51 -10.96 -12.39 13.14
C ILE A 51 -9.85 -11.39 13.42
N ILE A 52 -8.85 -11.77 14.25
CA ILE A 52 -7.73 -10.87 14.57
C ILE A 52 -6.95 -10.50 13.30
N TYR A 53 -6.66 -11.47 12.43
CA TYR A 53 -6.04 -11.21 11.14
C TYR A 53 -6.84 -10.20 10.31
N GLY A 54 -8.16 -10.40 10.19
CA GLY A 54 -9.04 -9.48 9.47
C GLY A 54 -9.03 -8.07 10.05
N LEU A 55 -9.04 -7.93 11.38
CA LEU A 55 -8.95 -6.63 12.05
C LEU A 55 -7.62 -5.93 11.76
N ILE A 56 -6.49 -6.66 11.81
CA ILE A 56 -5.17 -6.10 11.49
C ILE A 56 -5.12 -5.66 10.02
N MET A 57 -5.70 -6.44 9.11
CA MET A 57 -5.76 -6.10 7.68
C MET A 57 -6.51 -4.79 7.46
N VAL A 58 -7.69 -4.65 8.05
CA VAL A 58 -8.48 -3.41 7.97
C VAL A 58 -7.74 -2.24 8.63
N ALA A 59 -7.18 -2.46 9.83
CA ALA A 59 -6.41 -1.46 10.55
C ALA A 59 -5.19 -0.97 9.75
N MET A 60 -4.52 -1.85 9.01
CA MET A 60 -3.39 -1.48 8.14
C MET A 60 -3.82 -0.50 7.04
N PHE A 61 -4.91 -0.78 6.33
CA PHE A 61 -5.41 0.11 5.27
C PHE A 61 -5.87 1.45 5.82
N ILE A 62 -6.62 1.44 6.92
CA ILE A 62 -7.08 2.66 7.60
C ILE A 62 -5.88 3.48 8.08
N THR A 63 -4.89 2.85 8.71
CA THR A 63 -3.69 3.55 9.22
C THR A 63 -2.86 4.11 8.07
N THR A 64 -2.74 3.38 6.96
CA THR A 64 -2.06 3.88 5.75
C THR A 64 -2.75 5.14 5.25
N PHE A 65 -4.08 5.10 5.11
CA PHE A 65 -4.88 6.24 4.67
C PHE A 65 -4.75 7.44 5.62
N ILE A 66 -4.95 7.25 6.93
CA ILE A 66 -4.81 8.30 7.94
C ILE A 66 -3.40 8.90 7.91
N THR A 67 -2.36 8.07 7.75
CA THR A 67 -0.97 8.54 7.70
C THR A 67 -0.76 9.49 6.51
N ILE A 68 -1.35 9.20 5.35
CA ILE A 68 -1.27 10.06 4.15
C ILE A 68 -1.92 11.42 4.43
N LEU A 69 -3.11 11.43 5.03
CA LEU A 69 -3.82 12.67 5.38
C LEU A 69 -3.06 13.48 6.42
N TYR A 70 -2.76 12.85 7.55
CA TYR A 70 -2.17 13.50 8.72
C TYR A 70 -0.78 14.07 8.41
N ARG A 71 0.04 13.36 7.63
CA ARG A 71 1.37 13.84 7.25
C ARG A 71 1.31 15.06 6.34
N PHE A 72 0.36 15.10 5.41
CA PHE A 72 0.18 16.26 4.55
C PHE A 72 -0.32 17.45 5.36
N PHE A 73 -1.41 17.27 6.09
CA PHE A 73 -2.01 18.33 6.89
C PHE A 73 -1.03 18.87 7.94
N LYS A 74 -0.48 18.00 8.79
CA LYS A 74 0.33 18.46 9.91
C LYS A 74 1.66 19.07 9.47
N ASN A 75 2.32 18.50 8.46
CA ASN A 75 3.64 18.99 8.07
C ASN A 75 3.60 20.20 7.12
N LEU A 76 2.49 20.46 6.42
CA LEU A 76 2.43 21.58 5.46
C LEU A 76 1.39 22.64 5.82
N LEU A 77 0.30 22.29 6.50
CA LEU A 77 -0.80 23.21 6.77
C LEU A 77 -0.87 23.62 8.25
N ALA A 78 -0.45 22.77 9.18
CA ALA A 78 -0.45 23.11 10.61
C ALA A 78 0.82 23.89 11.03
N ASP A 79 0.98 24.15 12.32
CA ASP A 79 2.09 24.93 12.89
C ASP A 79 3.49 24.41 12.51
N GLU A 80 3.64 23.10 12.25
CA GLU A 80 4.90 22.52 11.79
C GLU A 80 5.26 22.96 10.35
N GLY A 81 4.30 23.47 9.59
CA GLY A 81 4.46 24.01 8.24
C GLY A 81 5.42 25.18 8.17
N TYR A 82 5.51 26.01 9.22
CA TYR A 82 6.47 27.11 9.28
C TYR A 82 7.92 26.61 9.16
N LEU A 83 8.24 25.48 9.80
CA LEU A 83 9.56 24.86 9.70
C LEU A 83 9.80 24.22 8.33
N MET A 84 8.75 23.70 7.68
CA MET A 84 8.89 23.14 6.34
C MET A 84 9.10 24.23 5.28
N HIS A 85 8.39 25.36 5.39
CA HIS A 85 8.47 26.47 4.44
C HIS A 85 9.72 27.35 4.58
N THR A 86 10.48 27.19 5.68
CA THR A 86 11.77 27.88 5.87
C THR A 86 12.96 27.11 5.30
N LEU A 87 12.76 25.85 4.87
CA LEU A 87 13.79 25.11 4.14
C LEU A 87 13.99 25.76 2.76
N PRO A 88 15.23 25.83 2.24
CA PRO A 88 15.53 26.45 0.95
C PRO A 88 15.16 25.51 -0.22
N VAL A 89 13.92 25.04 -0.25
CA VAL A 89 13.33 24.17 -1.27
C VAL A 89 11.96 24.72 -1.70
N PRO A 90 11.60 24.60 -2.98
CA PRO A 90 10.31 25.09 -3.46
C PRO A 90 9.16 24.21 -2.96
N ALA A 91 7.98 24.81 -2.76
CA ALA A 91 6.78 24.14 -2.24
C ALA A 91 6.41 22.85 -3.01
N TRP A 92 6.59 22.82 -4.33
CA TRP A 92 6.30 21.62 -5.14
C TRP A 92 7.16 20.42 -4.74
N GLN A 93 8.40 20.61 -4.24
CA GLN A 93 9.24 19.51 -3.77
C GLN A 93 8.70 18.89 -2.49
N HIS A 94 8.05 19.67 -1.62
CA HIS A 94 7.38 19.14 -0.44
C HIS A 94 6.17 18.28 -0.82
N ILE A 95 5.32 18.80 -1.71
CA ILE A 95 4.13 18.08 -2.19
C ILE A 95 4.55 16.79 -2.90
N LEU A 96 5.55 16.87 -3.80
CA LEU A 96 6.06 15.71 -4.52
C LEU A 96 6.67 14.67 -3.57
N SER A 97 7.40 15.12 -2.54
CA SER A 97 7.95 14.21 -1.53
C SER A 97 6.84 13.46 -0.78
N LYS A 98 5.76 14.14 -0.39
CA LYS A 98 4.61 13.49 0.26
C LYS A 98 3.93 12.50 -0.69
N LEU A 99 3.66 12.93 -1.92
CA LEU A 99 3.01 12.11 -2.94
C LEU A 99 3.76 10.80 -3.19
N LEU A 100 5.07 10.86 -3.44
CA LEU A 100 5.88 9.67 -3.73
C LEU A 100 5.93 8.71 -2.53
N VAL A 101 6.02 9.24 -1.30
CA VAL A 101 6.01 8.40 -0.09
C VAL A 101 4.63 7.78 0.13
N SER A 102 3.55 8.51 -0.13
CA SER A 102 2.18 7.98 -0.06
C SER A 102 1.93 6.88 -1.08
N ILE A 103 2.37 7.06 -2.33
CA ILE A 103 2.31 6.02 -3.38
C ILE A 103 3.08 4.78 -2.92
N LEU A 104 4.31 4.96 -2.41
CA LEU A 104 5.13 3.87 -1.90
C LEU A 104 4.40 3.06 -0.83
N TRP A 105 3.76 3.73 0.14
CA TRP A 105 3.05 3.02 1.21
C TRP A 105 1.75 2.38 0.76
N ILE A 106 0.99 2.97 -0.17
CA ILE A 106 -0.20 2.34 -0.75
C ILE A 106 0.17 1.05 -1.48
N VAL A 107 1.20 1.12 -2.33
CA VAL A 107 1.70 -0.05 -3.07
C VAL A 107 2.24 -1.10 -2.11
N ALA A 108 3.04 -0.70 -1.11
CA ALA A 108 3.56 -1.62 -0.10
C ALA A 108 2.45 -2.31 0.70
N SER A 109 1.43 -1.57 1.15
CA SER A 109 0.27 -2.14 1.85
C SER A 109 -0.49 -3.14 0.96
N GLY A 110 -0.66 -2.85 -0.33
CA GLY A 110 -1.26 -3.78 -1.30
C GLY A 110 -0.45 -5.06 -1.48
N VAL A 111 0.87 -4.94 -1.65
CA VAL A 111 1.78 -6.09 -1.78
C VAL A 111 1.77 -6.93 -0.49
N ILE A 112 1.84 -6.30 0.67
CA ILE A 112 1.85 -7.00 1.97
C ILE A 112 0.51 -7.72 2.22
N ALA A 113 -0.63 -7.11 1.87
CA ALA A 113 -1.93 -7.77 1.91
C ALA A 113 -2.00 -8.97 0.96
N MET A 114 -1.47 -8.84 -0.26
CA MET A 114 -1.43 -9.95 -1.21
C MET A 114 -0.57 -11.10 -0.66
N VAL A 115 0.62 -10.81 -0.16
CA VAL A 115 1.50 -11.81 0.46
C VAL A 115 0.84 -12.46 1.68
N SER A 116 0.15 -11.70 2.53
CA SER A 116 -0.52 -12.25 3.71
C SER A 116 -1.66 -13.21 3.34
N ILE A 117 -2.44 -12.87 2.30
CA ILE A 117 -3.48 -13.77 1.75
C ILE A 117 -2.84 -15.03 1.16
N MET A 118 -1.71 -14.89 0.47
CA MET A 118 -1.00 -16.03 -0.09
C MET A 118 -0.54 -17.01 0.99
N ILE A 119 -0.05 -16.50 2.14
CA ILE A 119 0.36 -17.33 3.28
C ILE A 119 -0.81 -18.17 3.83
N LEU A 120 -2.04 -17.64 3.82
CA LEU A 120 -3.22 -18.34 4.34
C LEU A 120 -3.77 -19.41 3.39
N GLY A 121 -3.85 -19.08 2.11
CA GLY A 121 -4.67 -19.83 1.15
C GLY A 121 -3.91 -20.79 0.24
N PHE A 122 -2.59 -20.68 0.12
CA PHE A 122 -1.87 -21.36 -0.96
C PHE A 122 -1.07 -22.56 -0.48
N GLU A 123 -1.27 -23.68 -1.15
CA GLU A 123 -0.30 -24.76 -1.20
C GLU A 123 0.71 -24.50 -2.34
N MET A 124 1.89 -25.12 -2.29
CA MET A 124 2.92 -24.98 -3.34
C MET A 124 2.40 -25.32 -4.74
N SER A 125 1.41 -26.21 -4.83
CA SER A 125 0.71 -26.60 -6.07
C SER A 125 -0.13 -25.46 -6.67
N ASP A 126 -0.72 -24.59 -5.84
CA ASP A 126 -1.58 -23.49 -6.28
C ASP A 126 -0.80 -22.34 -6.89
N PHE A 127 0.43 -22.09 -6.40
CA PHE A 127 1.35 -21.13 -7.02
C PHE A 127 1.63 -21.45 -8.48
N THR A 128 1.87 -22.73 -8.77
CA THR A 128 2.15 -23.21 -10.13
C THR A 128 0.94 -23.01 -11.03
N ARG A 129 -0.28 -23.22 -10.51
CA ARG A 129 -1.53 -23.02 -11.25
C ARG A 129 -1.81 -21.56 -11.55
N ILE A 130 -1.59 -20.66 -10.59
CA ILE A 130 -1.75 -19.22 -10.81
C ILE A 130 -0.72 -18.72 -11.83
N PHE A 131 0.54 -19.09 -11.65
CA PHE A 131 1.57 -18.69 -12.59
C PHE A 131 1.26 -19.21 -14.00
N ALA A 132 0.86 -20.48 -14.12
CA ALA A 132 0.38 -21.04 -15.37
C ALA A 132 -0.77 -20.21 -15.95
N PHE A 133 -1.83 -19.94 -15.18
CA PHE A 133 -2.97 -19.13 -15.60
C PHE A 133 -2.56 -17.76 -16.16
N PHE A 134 -1.67 -17.04 -15.46
CA PHE A 134 -1.15 -15.77 -15.96
C PHE A 134 -0.33 -15.93 -17.23
N THR A 135 0.55 -16.93 -17.31
CA THR A 135 1.37 -17.16 -18.50
C THR A 135 0.53 -17.56 -19.71
N THR A 136 -0.41 -18.49 -19.57
CA THR A 136 -1.29 -18.93 -20.66
C THR A 136 -2.24 -17.81 -21.08
N GLY A 137 -2.79 -17.06 -20.11
CA GLY A 137 -3.60 -15.88 -20.40
C GLY A 137 -2.82 -14.81 -21.16
N TYR A 138 -1.60 -14.51 -20.72
CA TYR A 138 -0.72 -13.56 -21.41
C TYR A 138 -0.37 -14.03 -22.83
N GLN A 139 -0.10 -15.33 -23.02
CA GLN A 139 0.16 -15.92 -24.32
C GLN A 139 -1.06 -15.85 -25.25
N HIS A 140 -2.27 -16.09 -24.75
CA HIS A 140 -3.49 -15.95 -25.54
C HIS A 140 -3.72 -14.50 -26.00
N VAL A 141 -3.53 -13.53 -25.11
CA VAL A 141 -3.64 -12.11 -25.47
C VAL A 141 -2.52 -11.70 -26.43
N PHE A 142 -1.31 -12.25 -26.26
CA PHE A 142 -0.20 -12.01 -27.16
C PHE A 142 -0.46 -12.56 -28.57
N ALA A 143 -1.13 -13.70 -28.69
CA ALA A 143 -1.49 -14.27 -29.99
C ALA A 143 -2.48 -13.38 -30.78
N GLU A 144 -3.37 -12.68 -30.09
CA GLU A 144 -4.37 -11.80 -30.71
C GLU A 144 -3.82 -10.39 -31.01
N ILE A 145 -2.97 -9.85 -30.12
CA ILE A 145 -2.62 -8.41 -30.10
C ILE A 145 -1.12 -8.17 -30.43
N GLY A 146 -0.29 -9.21 -30.41
CA GLY A 146 1.12 -9.17 -30.81
C GLY A 146 1.97 -8.15 -30.03
N LEU A 147 2.86 -7.45 -30.72
CA LEU A 147 3.77 -6.43 -30.13
C LEU A 147 3.04 -5.29 -29.40
N SER A 148 1.79 -5.01 -29.74
CA SER A 148 1.01 -3.97 -29.08
C SER A 148 0.60 -4.34 -27.64
N LEU A 149 0.73 -5.62 -27.25
CA LEU A 149 0.57 -6.05 -25.86
C LEU A 149 1.62 -5.41 -24.93
N TYR A 150 2.85 -5.21 -25.39
CA TYR A 150 3.89 -4.55 -24.59
C TYR A 150 3.53 -3.09 -24.30
N VAL A 151 3.03 -2.38 -25.32
CA VAL A 151 2.55 -1.00 -25.19
C VAL A 151 1.36 -0.94 -24.23
N LEU A 152 0.38 -1.83 -24.39
CA LEU A 152 -0.78 -1.91 -23.51
C LEU A 152 -0.37 -2.21 -22.06
N SER A 153 0.57 -3.14 -21.84
CA SER A 153 1.05 -3.47 -20.49
C SER A 153 1.73 -2.27 -19.81
N LEU A 154 2.50 -1.48 -20.57
CA LEU A 154 3.11 -0.26 -20.08
C LEU A 154 2.05 0.79 -19.77
N GLU A 155 1.05 0.96 -20.62
CA GLU A 155 -0.07 1.89 -20.40
C GLU A 155 -0.86 1.55 -19.14
N VAL A 156 -1.17 0.27 -18.91
CA VAL A 156 -1.86 -0.19 -17.69
C VAL A 156 -1.03 0.12 -16.44
N ILE A 157 0.29 -0.12 -16.47
CA ILE A 157 1.18 0.19 -15.35
C ILE A 157 1.21 1.71 -15.09
N LEU A 158 1.41 2.52 -16.12
CA LEU A 158 1.42 3.97 -15.98
C LEU A 158 0.06 4.50 -15.50
N GLY A 159 -1.03 4.01 -16.06
CA GLY A 159 -2.39 4.36 -15.67
C GLY A 159 -2.68 4.03 -14.21
N PHE A 160 -2.19 2.89 -13.71
CA PHE A 160 -2.29 2.51 -12.30
C PHE A 160 -1.60 3.53 -11.38
N PHE A 161 -0.33 3.85 -11.65
CA PHE A 161 0.41 4.84 -10.83
C PHE A 161 -0.18 6.24 -10.95
N LEU A 162 -0.61 6.64 -12.14
CA LEU A 162 -1.23 7.95 -12.39
C LEU A 162 -2.57 8.07 -11.64
N SER A 163 -3.39 7.01 -11.64
CA SER A 163 -4.65 6.96 -10.90
C SER A 163 -4.44 7.18 -9.39
N ILE A 164 -3.47 6.47 -8.79
CA ILE A 164 -3.11 6.65 -7.38
C ILE A 164 -2.65 8.09 -7.13
N ALA A 165 -1.77 8.60 -7.99
CA ALA A 165 -1.23 9.96 -7.84
C ALA A 165 -2.33 11.02 -7.90
N CYS A 166 -3.23 10.93 -8.89
CA CYS A 166 -4.38 11.82 -9.02
C CYS A 166 -5.30 11.75 -7.80
N GLY A 167 -5.62 10.55 -7.31
CA GLY A 167 -6.45 10.37 -6.11
C GLY A 167 -5.86 11.07 -4.88
N ILE A 168 -4.55 10.91 -4.63
CA ILE A 168 -3.87 11.57 -3.51
C ILE A 168 -3.86 13.09 -3.70
N LEU A 169 -3.57 13.57 -4.91
CA LEU A 169 -3.49 15.00 -5.21
C LEU A 169 -4.85 15.70 -5.05
N ILE A 170 -5.96 15.05 -5.40
CA ILE A 170 -7.31 15.57 -5.17
C ILE A 170 -7.57 15.74 -3.66
N ILE A 171 -7.16 14.77 -2.85
CA ILE A 171 -7.30 14.84 -1.39
C ILE A 171 -6.44 15.99 -0.83
N TYR A 172 -5.20 16.13 -1.30
CA TYR A 172 -4.29 17.20 -0.90
C TYR A 172 -4.83 18.59 -1.29
N ALA A 173 -5.35 18.73 -2.51
CA ALA A 173 -5.96 19.97 -2.98
C ALA A 173 -7.19 20.34 -2.13
N SER A 174 -8.06 19.36 -1.84
CA SER A 174 -9.23 19.54 -0.98
C SER A 174 -8.85 20.02 0.43
N MET A 175 -7.81 19.42 1.03
CA MET A 175 -7.30 19.87 2.34
C MET A 175 -6.71 21.28 2.30
N ALA A 176 -5.94 21.61 1.26
CA ALA A 176 -5.33 22.93 1.13
C ALA A 176 -6.39 24.03 0.94
N ILE A 177 -7.43 23.77 0.12
CA ILE A 177 -8.56 24.70 -0.07
C ILE A 177 -9.32 24.87 1.24
N GLY A 178 -9.65 23.78 1.93
CA GLY A 178 -10.36 23.84 3.21
C GLY A 178 -9.61 24.62 4.29
N HIS A 179 -8.29 24.48 4.33
CA HIS A 179 -7.44 25.18 5.30
C HIS A 179 -7.40 26.71 5.09
N GLN A 180 -7.62 27.22 3.88
CA GLN A 180 -7.66 28.68 3.64
C GLN A 180 -8.83 29.40 4.32
N PHE A 181 -9.90 28.66 4.66
CA PHE A 181 -11.10 29.21 5.28
C PHE A 181 -11.13 29.05 6.80
N ASN A 182 -10.04 28.55 7.39
CA ASN A 182 -9.93 28.24 8.82
C ASN A 182 -8.94 29.19 9.50
#